data_AF-V5FXR7-F1
#
_entry.id   AF-V5FXR7-F1
#
_cell.length_a   1.000
_cell.length_b   1.000
_cell.length_c   1.000
_cell.angle_alpha   90.00
_cell.angle_beta   90.00
_cell.angle_gamma   90.00
#
_symmetry.space_group_name_H-M   'P 1'
#
loop_
_entity.id
_entity.type
_entity.pdbx_description
1 polymer ?
#
loop_
_entity_poly.entity_id
_entity_poly.type
_entity_poly.pdbx_seq_one_letter_code
_entity_poly.pdbx_strand_id
1 'polypeptide(L)'
;VVLADGVFGNQTPENFVVSFGPKAYATHYLDEFTRKMCPDLSQFVVFSSVSCGRGNGGQTNYGMSNSAMERICEQRRHAGFPAMAIEWGAVGEVGLVAEMMENDME
;
A
#
# COMPACT_ATOMS: atom_id res chain seq x y z
N VAL A 1 4.15 4.88 -7.53
CA VAL A 1 3.32 5.01 -6.30
C VAL A 1 2.83 6.46 -6.24
N VAL A 2 1.63 6.74 -5.73
CA VAL A 2 1.20 8.12 -5.48
C VAL A 2 1.47 8.44 -4.02
N LEU A 3 2.37 9.40 -3.78
CA LEU A 3 2.74 9.86 -2.45
C LEU A 3 2.21 11.27 -2.22
N ALA A 4 1.84 11.55 -0.98
CA ALA A 4 1.41 12.85 -0.51
C ALA A 4 2.05 13.09 0.86
N ASP A 5 3.37 12.98 0.89
CA ASP A 5 4.17 13.00 2.11
C ASP A 5 4.11 14.38 2.77
N GLY A 6 4.05 14.39 4.09
CA GLY A 6 3.94 15.60 4.88
C GLY A 6 3.78 15.29 6.36
N VAL A 7 4.43 16.08 7.21
CA VAL A 7 4.22 16.03 8.66
C VAL A 7 2.74 16.19 8.97
N PHE A 8 2.26 15.56 10.06
CA PHE A 8 0.83 15.46 10.33
C PHE A 8 0.12 16.82 10.37
N GLY A 9 0.76 17.87 10.89
CA GLY A 9 0.20 19.23 10.91
C GLY A 9 -0.05 19.85 9.53
N ASN A 10 0.59 19.33 8.48
CA ASN A 10 0.44 19.77 7.09
C ASN A 10 -0.44 18.83 6.25
N GLN A 11 -0.98 17.76 6.85
CA GLN A 11 -1.85 16.83 6.13
C GLN A 11 -3.26 17.38 6.00
N THR A 12 -3.91 17.07 4.87
CA THR A 12 -5.33 17.34 4.64
C THR A 12 -6.08 16.03 4.38
N PRO A 13 -7.42 15.99 4.56
CA PRO A 13 -8.22 14.82 4.19
C PRO A 13 -8.00 14.37 2.74
N GLU A 14 -7.79 15.31 1.82
CA GLU A 14 -7.54 15.04 0.41
C GLU A 14 -6.22 14.26 0.20
N ASN A 15 -5.16 14.59 0.94
CA ASN A 15 -3.91 13.84 0.89
C ASN A 15 -4.08 12.38 1.34
N PHE A 16 -4.96 12.14 2.31
CA PHE A 16 -5.31 10.78 2.72
C PHE A 16 -6.08 10.05 1.61
N VAL A 17 -7.07 10.70 0.99
CA VAL A 17 -7.83 10.12 -0.14
C VAL A 17 -6.92 9.78 -1.31
N VAL A 18 -5.99 10.67 -1.66
CA VAL A 18 -4.99 10.47 -2.72
C VAL A 18 -4.13 9.23 -2.45
N SER A 19 -3.64 9.05 -1.21
CA SER A 19 -2.87 7.87 -0.82
C SER A 19 -3.73 6.59 -0.78
N PHE A 20 -4.99 6.69 -0.36
CA PHE A 20 -5.93 5.58 -0.24
C PHE A 20 -6.32 4.96 -1.57
N GLY A 21 -6.53 5.80 -2.60
CA GLY A 21 -7.02 5.40 -3.92
C GLY A 21 -6.33 4.18 -4.51
N PRO A 22 -5.02 4.24 -4.80
CA PRO A 22 -4.31 3.14 -5.46
C PRO A 22 -4.01 1.95 -4.55
N LYS A 23 -4.30 2.05 -3.25
CA LYS A 23 -3.96 1.04 -2.25
C LYS A 23 -5.23 0.45 -1.66
N ALA A 24 -5.77 1.07 -0.62
CA ALA A 24 -6.90 0.55 0.13
C ALA A 24 -8.16 0.40 -0.73
N TYR A 25 -8.56 1.44 -1.49
CA TYR A 25 -9.76 1.36 -2.33
C TYR A 25 -9.59 0.37 -3.48
N ALA A 26 -8.47 0.43 -4.20
CA ALA A 26 -8.17 -0.54 -5.24
C ALA A 26 -8.18 -1.99 -4.70
N THR A 27 -7.54 -2.24 -3.55
CA THR A 27 -7.48 -3.57 -2.93
C THR A 27 -8.86 -4.04 -2.47
N HIS A 28 -9.71 -3.16 -1.96
CA HIS A 28 -11.09 -3.49 -1.60
C HIS A 28 -11.90 -3.97 -2.82
N TYR A 29 -11.85 -3.23 -3.92
CA TYR A 29 -12.55 -3.63 -5.15
C TYR A 29 -11.96 -4.89 -5.79
N LEU A 30 -10.62 -5.02 -5.80
CA LEU A 30 -9.96 -6.23 -6.25
C LEU A 30 -10.36 -7.43 -5.39
N ASP A 31 -10.47 -7.28 -4.07
CA ASP A 31 -10.97 -8.32 -3.18
C ASP A 31 -12.39 -8.75 -3.58
N GLU A 32 -13.30 -7.79 -3.70
CA GLU A 32 -14.70 -8.05 -4.03
C GLU A 32 -14.88 -8.74 -5.39
N PHE A 33 -14.26 -8.21 -6.44
CA PHE A 33 -14.47 -8.70 -7.80
C PHE A 33 -13.79 -10.04 -8.03
N THR A 34 -12.57 -10.24 -7.53
CA THR A 34 -11.85 -11.50 -7.75
C THR A 34 -12.53 -12.69 -7.07
N ARG A 35 -13.24 -12.48 -5.94
CA ARG A 35 -14.05 -13.55 -5.30
C ARG A 35 -15.17 -14.07 -6.21
N LYS A 36 -15.72 -13.19 -7.06
CA LYS A 36 -16.88 -13.49 -7.92
C LYS A 36 -16.46 -13.92 -9.32
N MET A 37 -15.39 -13.31 -9.84
CA MET A 37 -15.03 -13.37 -11.26
C MET A 37 -13.76 -14.19 -11.55
N CYS A 38 -12.99 -14.55 -10.52
CA CYS A 38 -11.72 -15.26 -10.67
C CYS A 38 -11.67 -16.51 -9.78
N PRO A 39 -12.50 -17.54 -10.05
CA PRO A 39 -12.61 -18.73 -9.20
C PRO A 39 -11.29 -19.52 -9.08
N ASP A 40 -10.44 -19.45 -10.10
CA ASP A 40 -9.15 -20.16 -10.16
C ASP A 40 -7.95 -19.27 -9.77
N LEU A 41 -8.20 -18.10 -9.16
CA LEU A 41 -7.12 -17.21 -8.74
C LEU A 41 -6.26 -17.92 -7.69
N SER A 42 -4.97 -18.08 -7.98
CA SER A 42 -4.03 -18.78 -7.08
C SER A 42 -3.26 -17.83 -6.16
N GLN A 43 -3.13 -16.55 -6.55
CA GLN A 43 -2.34 -15.55 -5.83
C GLN A 43 -3.06 -14.21 -5.81
N PHE A 44 -3.03 -13.55 -4.66
CA PHE A 44 -3.47 -12.17 -4.48
C PHE A 44 -2.41 -11.50 -3.61
N VAL A 45 -1.55 -10.67 -4.20
CA VAL A 45 -0.40 -10.12 -3.50
C VAL A 45 -0.47 -8.60 -3.53
N VAL A 46 -0.30 -7.97 -2.36
CA VAL A 46 -0.19 -6.52 -2.22
C VAL A 46 1.15 -6.17 -1.60
N PHE A 47 1.77 -5.10 -2.10
CA PHE A 47 3.00 -4.58 -1.54
C PHE A 47 2.66 -3.49 -0.52
N SER A 48 2.88 -3.84 0.75
CA SER A 48 2.94 -2.91 1.87
C SER A 48 4.37 -2.37 2.01
N SER A 49 4.66 -1.68 3.11
CA SER A 49 5.97 -1.12 3.41
C SER A 49 6.23 -1.14 4.92
N VAL A 50 7.50 -1.22 5.32
CA VAL A 50 7.93 -1.01 6.71
C VAL A 50 7.46 0.32 7.29
N SER A 51 7.15 1.33 6.46
CA SER A 51 6.51 2.57 6.92
C SER A 51 5.16 2.34 7.59
N CYS A 52 4.46 1.25 7.26
CA CYS A 52 3.25 0.81 7.95
C CYS A 52 3.60 0.13 9.29
N GLY A 53 4.39 -0.95 9.25
CA GLY A 53 4.63 -1.80 10.43
C GLY A 53 5.52 -1.16 11.50
N ARG A 54 6.38 -0.20 11.14
CA ARG A 54 7.34 0.46 12.03
C ARG A 54 7.19 1.97 12.11
N GLY A 55 6.47 2.57 11.17
CA GLY A 55 6.30 4.02 11.07
C GLY A 55 7.42 4.70 10.30
N ASN A 56 7.07 5.79 9.62
CA ASN A 56 8.01 6.72 9.00
C ASN A 56 7.48 8.17 9.15
N GLY A 57 8.39 9.10 9.49
CA GLY A 57 8.05 10.51 9.68
C GLY A 57 7.48 11.11 8.40
N GLY A 58 6.34 11.81 8.51
CA GLY A 58 5.69 12.44 7.35
C GLY A 58 4.86 11.50 6.47
N GLN A 59 4.76 10.21 6.80
CA GLN A 59 4.06 9.20 5.98
C GLN A 59 2.84 8.59 6.68
N THR A 60 2.11 9.39 7.46
CA THR A 60 0.93 8.91 8.20
C THR A 60 -0.19 8.40 7.28
N ASN A 61 -0.46 9.10 6.17
CA ASN A 61 -1.39 8.69 5.13
C ASN A 61 -0.95 7.42 4.38
N TYR A 62 0.34 7.32 4.04
CA TYR A 62 0.92 6.14 3.40
C TYR A 62 0.92 4.92 4.34
N GLY A 63 1.22 5.10 5.62
CA GLY A 63 1.11 4.05 6.63
C GLY A 63 -0.33 3.52 6.74
N MET A 64 -1.30 4.43 6.85
CA MET A 64 -2.73 4.08 6.93
C MET A 64 -3.21 3.31 5.69
N SER A 65 -2.86 3.77 4.48
CA SER A 65 -3.31 3.14 3.23
C SER A 65 -2.71 1.74 3.03
N ASN A 66 -1.46 1.53 3.45
CA ASN A 66 -0.83 0.21 3.49
C ASN A 66 -1.46 -0.72 4.52
N SER A 67 -1.69 -0.23 5.75
CA SER A 67 -2.30 -1.03 6.82
C SER A 67 -3.70 -1.53 6.44
N ALA A 68 -4.49 -0.69 5.75
CA ALA A 68 -5.79 -1.10 5.26
C ALA A 68 -5.71 -2.30 4.29
N MET A 69 -4.71 -2.33 3.39
CA MET A 69 -4.51 -3.49 2.50
C MET A 69 -4.14 -4.76 3.27
N GLU A 70 -3.31 -4.66 4.30
CA GLU A 70 -2.94 -5.80 5.16
C GLU A 70 -4.16 -6.43 5.82
N ARG A 71 -5.04 -5.59 6.38
CA ARG A 71 -6.28 -6.04 7.01
C ARG A 71 -7.24 -6.69 6.00
N ILE A 72 -7.32 -6.18 4.76
CA ILE A 72 -8.10 -6.82 3.69
C ILE A 72 -7.51 -8.19 3.36
N CYS A 73 -6.19 -8.31 3.22
CA CYS A 73 -5.53 -9.60 2.98
C CYS A 73 -5.77 -10.61 4.11
N GLU A 74 -5.73 -10.18 5.37
CA GLU A 74 -6.05 -11.04 6.52
C GLU A 74 -7.49 -11.55 6.48
N GLN A 75 -8.46 -10.65 6.25
CA GLN A 75 -9.87 -11.01 6.12
C GLN A 75 -10.11 -11.94 4.92
N ARG A 76 -9.43 -11.68 3.80
CA ARG A 76 -9.49 -12.51 2.60
C ARG A 76 -8.96 -13.92 2.85
N ARG A 77 -7.82 -14.06 3.53
CA ARG A 77 -7.29 -15.37 3.97
C ARG A 77 -8.22 -16.08 4.94
N HIS A 78 -8.79 -15.36 5.91
CA HIS A 78 -9.73 -15.94 6.87
C HIS A 78 -10.97 -16.54 6.17
N ALA A 79 -11.40 -15.92 5.06
CA ALA A 79 -12.48 -16.41 4.21
C ALA A 79 -12.07 -17.52 3.22
N GLY A 80 -10.83 -18.05 3.30
CA GLY A 80 -10.35 -19.15 2.46
C GLY A 80 -9.84 -18.75 1.07
N PHE A 81 -9.73 -17.46 0.76
CA PHE A 81 -9.19 -16.97 -0.50
C PHE A 81 -7.69 -16.69 -0.39
N PRO A 82 -6.89 -16.83 -1.46
CA PRO A 82 -5.47 -16.48 -1.42
C PRO A 82 -5.32 -14.98 -1.13
N ALA A 83 -4.35 -14.65 -0.28
CA ALA A 83 -3.91 -13.28 -0.04
C ALA A 83 -2.53 -13.25 0.65
N MET A 84 -1.69 -12.28 0.28
CA MET A 84 -0.42 -11.99 0.94
C MET A 84 -0.14 -10.48 0.88
N ALA A 85 0.16 -9.89 2.04
CA ALA A 85 0.71 -8.54 2.11
C ALA A 85 2.20 -8.65 2.48
N ILE A 86 3.06 -7.93 1.77
CA ILE A 86 4.52 -7.93 2.01
C ILE A 86 4.95 -6.54 2.45
N GLU A 87 5.45 -6.41 3.67
CA GLU A 87 6.00 -5.15 4.20
C GLU A 87 7.45 -4.96 3.74
N TRP A 88 7.62 -4.39 2.55
CA TRP A 88 8.95 -4.15 1.99
C TRP A 88 9.70 -3.02 2.72
N GLY A 89 11.01 -3.22 2.88
CA GLY A 89 11.96 -2.15 3.19
C GLY A 89 12.25 -1.27 1.96
N ALA A 90 13.37 -0.53 2.01
CA ALA A 90 13.86 0.18 0.84
C ALA A 90 14.17 -0.80 -0.29
N VAL A 91 13.71 -0.49 -1.51
CA VAL A 91 14.02 -1.24 -2.73
C VAL A 91 15.09 -0.46 -3.47
N GLY A 92 16.27 -1.05 -3.65
CA GLY A 92 17.49 -0.30 -4.00
C GLY A 92 17.71 -0.07 -5.49
N GLU A 93 17.61 -1.11 -6.31
CA GLU A 93 18.05 -1.04 -7.72
C GLU A 93 17.08 -0.28 -8.64
N VAL A 94 15.80 -0.21 -8.26
CA VAL A 94 14.73 0.42 -9.04
C VAL A 94 13.66 1.02 -8.12
N GLY A 95 12.79 1.84 -8.69
CA GLY A 95 11.64 2.42 -7.99
C GLY A 95 12.00 3.69 -7.23
N LEU A 96 11.13 4.07 -6.30
CA LEU A 96 11.15 5.41 -5.71
C LEU A 96 12.50 5.80 -5.08
N VAL A 97 13.18 4.87 -4.39
CA VAL A 97 14.45 5.18 -3.73
C VAL A 97 15.55 5.45 -4.75
N ALA A 98 15.64 4.64 -5.82
CA ALA A 98 16.59 4.87 -6.90
C ALA A 98 16.34 6.22 -7.60
N GLU A 99 15.08 6.51 -7.93
CA GLU A 99 14.67 7.78 -8.55
C GLU A 99 14.97 9.00 -7.67
N MET A 100 14.74 8.91 -6.35
CA MET A 100 15.07 9.99 -5.41
C MET A 100 16.59 10.21 -5.32
N MET A 101 17.37 9.13 -5.28
CA MET A 101 18.84 9.23 -5.25
C MET A 101 19.40 9.83 -6.54
N GLU A 102 18.82 9.52 -7.70
CA GLU A 102 19.19 10.15 -8.97
C GLU A 102 18.89 11.65 -8.96
N ASN A 103 17.71 12.05 -8.49
CA ASN A 103 17.32 13.47 -8.40
C ASN A 103 18.18 14.27 -7.40
N ASP A 104 18.64 13.65 -6.31
CA ASP A 104 19.53 14.29 -5.32
C ASP A 104 20.97 14.47 -5.86
N MET A 105 21.32 13.81 -6.97
CA MET A 105 22.63 13.91 -7.62
C MET A 105 22.68 14.93 -8.78
N GLU A 106 21.53 15.45 -9.23
CA GLU A 106 21.43 16.56 -10.20
C GLU A 106 21.41 17.94 -9.52
#